data_AF-A0A962BVS2-F1
#
_entry.id   AF-A0A962BVS2-F1
#
_cell.length_a   1.000
_cell.length_b   1.000
_cell.length_c   1.000
_cell.angle_alpha   90.00
_cell.angle_beta   90.00
_cell.angle_gamma   90.00
#
_symmetry.space_group_name_H-M   'P 1'
#
loop_
_entity.id
_entity.type
_entity.pdbx_description
1 polymer ?
#
loop_
_entity_poly.entity_id
_entity_poly.type
_entity_poly.pdbx_seq_one_letter_code
_entity_poly.pdbx_strand_id
1 'polypeptide(L)'
;MIEIWLGADFASIAIRPRTALGLVGVITAPLLHGSVDHLLSNTLPLLILGSLAGWIYPRTALRTIVLVWLGSGLFVWLFGRPSMHLGASGVNHGLFAFLFVMGIIRRDRPAVAGAMIAFFLYGGMLMTVLPREIGVSWEAHLGGAIFGLLAAILWHRRDPAPPRKKYSWELEEEAELAMQEELARQRRGMFEAAPPDDVTPLWDGPGTARERREERLRQRGVVLRFPVRDTEDDDSGNEPPRRPTIH
;
A
#
# COMPACT_ATOMS: atom_id res chain seq x y z
N MET A 1 -29.64 -26.25 -19.26
CA MET A 1 -30.66 -25.76 -20.24
C MET A 1 -30.08 -25.42 -21.62
N ILE A 2 -28.80 -25.00 -21.73
CA ILE A 2 -28.10 -24.81 -23.03
C ILE A 2 -27.53 -26.13 -23.61
N GLU A 3 -27.17 -27.08 -22.73
CA GLU A 3 -26.65 -28.42 -23.09
C GLU A 3 -27.55 -29.21 -24.06
N ILE A 4 -28.87 -29.02 -23.96
CA ILE A 4 -29.86 -29.75 -24.75
C ILE A 4 -29.97 -29.18 -26.18
N TRP A 5 -29.60 -27.92 -26.39
CA TRP A 5 -29.76 -27.24 -27.69
C TRP A 5 -28.53 -27.31 -28.59
N LEU A 6 -27.33 -27.51 -28.03
CA LEU A 6 -26.07 -27.51 -28.79
C LEU A 6 -25.45 -28.91 -28.98
N GLY A 7 -25.94 -29.94 -28.28
CA GLY A 7 -25.34 -31.29 -28.34
C GLY A 7 -23.87 -31.34 -27.91
N ALA A 8 -23.37 -30.29 -27.27
CA ALA A 8 -21.97 -30.13 -26.90
C ALA A 8 -21.76 -30.69 -25.48
N ASP A 9 -20.95 -31.73 -25.38
CA ASP A 9 -20.59 -32.35 -24.11
C ASP A 9 -19.53 -31.48 -23.39
N PHE A 10 -20.00 -30.48 -22.61
CA PHE A 10 -19.14 -29.57 -21.82
C PHE A 10 -18.18 -30.32 -20.89
N ALA A 11 -18.47 -31.58 -20.59
CA ALA A 11 -17.60 -32.57 -19.98
C ALA A 11 -16.14 -32.53 -20.46
N SER A 12 -15.94 -32.41 -21.77
CA SER A 12 -14.62 -32.55 -22.41
C SER A 12 -13.77 -31.28 -22.30
N ILE A 13 -14.40 -30.13 -22.02
CA ILE A 13 -13.78 -28.80 -22.05
C ILE A 13 -13.97 -28.00 -20.75
N ALA A 14 -14.58 -28.59 -19.73
CA ALA A 14 -14.60 -28.06 -18.36
C ALA A 14 -13.38 -28.52 -17.57
N ILE A 15 -13.06 -27.84 -16.46
CA ILE A 15 -12.02 -28.31 -15.56
C ILE A 15 -12.56 -29.52 -14.79
N ARG A 16 -11.85 -30.63 -14.93
CA ARG A 16 -12.05 -31.86 -14.15
C ARG A 16 -10.80 -32.10 -13.31
N PRO A 17 -10.87 -31.87 -11.98
CA PRO A 17 -9.69 -31.92 -11.12
C PRO A 17 -8.95 -33.24 -11.21
N ARG A 18 -7.62 -33.16 -11.28
CA ARG A 18 -6.69 -34.30 -11.26
C ARG A 18 -6.87 -35.31 -12.40
N THR A 19 -7.42 -34.87 -13.54
CA THR A 19 -7.52 -35.70 -14.76
C THR A 19 -6.75 -35.06 -15.93
N ALA A 20 -6.13 -35.88 -16.78
CA ALA A 20 -5.36 -35.36 -17.92
C ALA A 20 -6.23 -34.53 -18.89
N LEU A 21 -7.43 -35.03 -19.24
CA LEU A 21 -8.36 -34.32 -20.11
C LEU A 21 -8.87 -33.02 -19.47
N GLY A 22 -9.08 -33.00 -18.15
CA GLY A 22 -9.50 -31.82 -17.41
C GLY A 22 -8.52 -30.65 -17.44
N LEU A 23 -7.27 -30.88 -17.85
CA LEU A 23 -6.27 -29.82 -18.00
C LEU A 23 -6.60 -28.90 -19.19
N VAL A 24 -7.26 -29.42 -20.23
CA VAL A 24 -7.79 -28.61 -21.35
C VAL A 24 -8.74 -27.55 -20.80
N GLY A 25 -9.53 -27.92 -19.80
CA GLY A 25 -10.43 -27.03 -19.07
C GLY A 25 -9.75 -25.80 -18.48
N VAL A 26 -8.47 -25.83 -18.14
CA VAL A 26 -7.76 -24.65 -17.60
C VAL A 26 -7.79 -23.49 -18.60
N ILE A 27 -7.76 -23.79 -19.89
CA ILE A 27 -7.82 -22.81 -20.95
C ILE A 27 -9.27 -22.47 -21.30
N THR A 28 -10.13 -23.48 -21.44
CA THR A 28 -11.47 -23.31 -22.02
C THR A 28 -12.55 -22.93 -21.00
N ALA A 29 -12.43 -23.36 -19.74
CA ALA A 29 -13.50 -23.25 -18.76
C ALA A 29 -13.96 -21.82 -18.45
N PRO A 30 -13.10 -20.77 -18.43
CA PRO A 30 -13.56 -19.40 -18.24
C PRO A 30 -14.51 -18.88 -19.33
N LEU A 31 -14.51 -19.51 -20.50
CA LEU A 31 -15.40 -19.16 -21.61
C LEU A 31 -16.76 -19.91 -21.53
N LEU A 32 -16.86 -20.92 -20.67
CA LEU A 32 -18.03 -21.79 -20.55
C LEU A 32 -18.90 -21.38 -19.38
N HIS A 33 -20.21 -21.28 -19.60
CA HIS A 33 -21.19 -20.91 -18.58
C HIS A 33 -22.40 -21.83 -18.66
N GLY A 34 -22.84 -22.37 -17.52
CA GLY A 34 -23.97 -23.33 -17.46
C GLY A 34 -25.35 -22.71 -17.69
N SER A 35 -25.46 -21.37 -17.60
CA SER A 35 -26.68 -20.62 -17.85
C SER A 35 -26.36 -19.20 -18.35
N VAL A 36 -27.36 -18.55 -18.96
CA VAL A 36 -27.27 -17.14 -19.37
C VAL A 36 -27.09 -16.22 -18.16
N ASP A 37 -27.81 -16.46 -17.07
CA ASP A 37 -27.67 -15.67 -15.84
C ASP A 37 -26.25 -15.76 -15.27
N HIS A 38 -25.64 -16.95 -15.32
CA HIS A 38 -24.25 -17.15 -14.88
C HIS A 38 -23.25 -16.44 -15.81
N LEU A 39 -23.53 -16.41 -17.12
CA LEU A 39 -22.73 -15.64 -18.08
C LEU A 39 -22.81 -14.14 -17.80
N LEU A 40 -24.03 -13.61 -17.63
CA LEU A 40 -24.26 -12.19 -17.37
C LEU A 40 -23.64 -11.73 -16.05
N SER A 41 -23.80 -12.53 -14.99
CA SER A 41 -23.24 -12.23 -13.67
C SER A 41 -21.72 -12.25 -13.64
N ASN A 42 -21.05 -12.96 -14.56
CA ASN A 42 -19.60 -12.90 -14.72
C ASN A 42 -19.12 -11.81 -15.67
N THR A 43 -19.91 -11.46 -16.68
CA THR A 43 -19.53 -10.49 -17.72
C THR A 43 -19.41 -9.09 -17.14
N LEU A 44 -20.36 -8.68 -16.29
CA LEU A 44 -20.36 -7.33 -15.72
C LEU A 44 -19.15 -7.06 -14.80
N PRO A 45 -18.82 -7.92 -13.81
CA PRO A 45 -17.59 -7.76 -13.03
C PRO A 45 -16.33 -7.82 -13.89
N LEU A 46 -16.27 -8.71 -14.89
CA LEU A 46 -15.11 -8.81 -15.76
C LEU A 46 -14.89 -7.49 -16.52
N LEU A 47 -15.96 -6.90 -17.05
CA LEU A 47 -15.89 -5.63 -17.76
C LEU A 47 -15.46 -4.50 -16.84
N ILE A 48 -16.07 -4.37 -15.65
CA ILE A 48 -15.79 -3.27 -14.74
C ILE A 48 -14.39 -3.41 -14.12
N LEU A 49 -14.09 -4.55 -13.51
CA LEU A 49 -12.79 -4.81 -12.87
C LEU A 49 -11.66 -4.85 -13.89
N GLY A 50 -11.89 -5.47 -15.06
CA GLY A 50 -10.92 -5.52 -16.14
C GLY A 50 -10.62 -4.14 -16.71
N SER A 51 -11.64 -3.31 -16.96
CA SER A 51 -11.44 -1.93 -17.42
C SER A 51 -10.72 -1.08 -16.38
N LEU A 52 -11.10 -1.22 -15.10
CA LEU A 52 -10.45 -0.51 -14.00
C LEU A 52 -8.98 -0.91 -13.87
N ALA A 53 -8.67 -2.20 -13.94
CA ALA A 53 -7.30 -2.69 -13.95
C ALA A 53 -6.52 -2.21 -15.17
N GLY A 54 -7.11 -2.23 -16.37
CA GLY A 54 -6.49 -1.76 -17.61
C GLY A 54 -6.21 -0.25 -17.59
N TRP A 55 -7.10 0.55 -17.00
CA TRP A 55 -6.94 1.98 -16.89
C TRP A 55 -5.86 2.38 -15.87
N ILE A 56 -5.87 1.75 -14.68
CA ILE A 56 -4.90 2.09 -13.61
C ILE A 56 -3.52 1.45 -13.88
N TYR A 57 -3.50 0.22 -14.41
CA TYR A 57 -2.30 -0.61 -14.52
C TYR A 57 -2.09 -1.15 -15.95
N PRO A 58 -1.93 -0.26 -16.96
CA PRO A 58 -1.94 -0.66 -18.37
C PRO A 58 -0.82 -1.64 -18.76
N ARG A 59 0.34 -1.62 -18.07
CA ARG A 59 1.43 -2.57 -18.38
C ARG A 59 1.18 -3.94 -17.76
N THR A 60 0.43 -4.04 -16.67
CA THR A 60 0.32 -5.29 -15.91
C THR A 60 -1.05 -5.95 -15.99
N ALA A 61 -2.11 -5.21 -16.34
CA ALA A 61 -3.48 -5.72 -16.41
C ALA A 61 -3.62 -7.00 -17.24
N LEU A 62 -3.11 -7.02 -18.48
CA LEU A 62 -3.18 -8.22 -19.32
C LEU A 62 -2.39 -9.40 -18.72
N ARG A 63 -1.23 -9.11 -18.11
CA ARG A 63 -0.42 -10.14 -17.44
C ARG A 63 -1.17 -10.71 -16.24
N THR A 64 -1.88 -9.87 -15.48
CA THR A 64 -2.78 -10.27 -14.39
C THR A 64 -3.90 -11.15 -14.87
N ILE A 65 -4.59 -10.78 -15.95
CA ILE A 65 -5.67 -11.62 -16.49
C ILE A 65 -5.13 -13.01 -16.85
N VAL A 66 -4.00 -13.09 -17.57
CA VAL A 66 -3.40 -14.37 -17.96
C VAL A 66 -2.97 -15.20 -16.73
N LEU A 67 -2.30 -14.58 -15.76
CA LEU A 67 -1.84 -15.28 -14.56
C LEU A 67 -3.00 -15.78 -13.70
N VAL A 68 -4.03 -14.96 -13.51
CA VAL A 68 -5.21 -15.36 -12.72
C VAL A 68 -6.00 -16.43 -13.47
N TRP A 69 -6.18 -16.31 -14.78
CA TRP A 69 -6.88 -17.31 -15.59
C TRP A 69 -6.23 -18.67 -15.45
N LEU A 70 -4.94 -18.77 -15.78
CA LEU A 70 -4.22 -20.04 -15.75
C LEU A 70 -3.99 -20.52 -14.32
N GLY A 71 -3.66 -19.61 -13.41
CA GLY A 71 -3.39 -19.92 -12.01
C GLY A 71 -4.63 -20.41 -11.26
N SER A 72 -5.77 -19.74 -11.42
CA SER A 72 -7.05 -20.20 -10.85
C SER A 72 -7.46 -21.55 -11.43
N GLY A 73 -7.38 -21.72 -12.75
CA GLY A 73 -7.71 -22.99 -13.39
C GLY A 73 -6.82 -24.15 -12.93
N LEU A 74 -5.50 -23.92 -12.84
CA LEU A 74 -4.55 -24.91 -12.35
C LEU A 74 -4.76 -25.22 -10.86
N PHE A 75 -5.08 -24.20 -10.05
CA PHE A 75 -5.42 -24.38 -8.65
C PHE A 75 -6.64 -25.29 -8.48
N VAL A 76 -7.70 -25.04 -9.24
CA VAL A 76 -8.89 -25.91 -9.26
C VAL A 76 -8.53 -27.30 -9.75
N TRP A 77 -7.70 -27.42 -10.78
CA TRP A 77 -7.30 -28.73 -11.29
C TRP A 77 -6.55 -29.56 -10.23
N LEU A 78 -5.68 -28.93 -9.42
CA LEU A 78 -4.92 -29.60 -8.36
C LEU A 78 -5.76 -29.91 -7.12
N PHE A 79 -6.50 -28.92 -6.62
CA PHE A 79 -7.12 -28.93 -5.30
C PHE A 79 -8.65 -29.02 -5.32
N GLY A 80 -9.25 -28.96 -6.50
CA GLY A 80 -10.69 -29.02 -6.68
C GLY A 80 -11.30 -30.35 -6.22
N ARG A 81 -12.52 -30.24 -5.68
CA ARG A 81 -13.39 -31.38 -5.42
C ARG A 81 -13.74 -32.12 -6.73
N PRO A 82 -14.15 -33.40 -6.71
CA PRO A 82 -14.43 -34.16 -7.93
C PRO A 82 -15.76 -33.73 -8.58
N SER A 83 -15.80 -32.50 -9.10
CA SER A 83 -16.90 -31.91 -9.86
C SER A 83 -16.41 -31.25 -11.13
N MET A 84 -17.32 -30.82 -12.00
CA MET A 84 -16.97 -29.99 -13.15
C MET A 84 -16.97 -28.53 -12.73
N HIS A 85 -15.92 -27.80 -13.12
CA HIS A 85 -15.77 -26.38 -12.83
C HIS A 85 -15.71 -25.60 -14.15
N LEU A 86 -16.55 -24.56 -14.25
CA LEU A 86 -16.70 -23.70 -15.42
C LEU A 86 -17.05 -22.27 -14.99
N GLY A 87 -16.77 -21.31 -15.87
CA GLY A 87 -17.09 -19.89 -15.68
C GLY A 87 -15.86 -19.03 -15.41
N ALA A 88 -16.00 -17.74 -15.71
CA ALA A 88 -14.93 -16.75 -15.54
C ALA A 88 -14.78 -16.23 -14.09
N SER A 89 -15.49 -16.82 -13.12
CA SER A 89 -15.56 -16.28 -11.77
C SER A 89 -14.20 -16.27 -11.05
N GLY A 90 -13.33 -17.24 -11.34
CA GLY A 90 -11.95 -17.22 -10.85
C GLY A 90 -11.15 -16.01 -11.35
N VAL A 91 -11.36 -15.60 -12.61
CA VAL A 91 -10.76 -14.38 -13.19
C VAL A 91 -11.29 -13.14 -12.47
N ASN A 92 -12.60 -13.08 -12.25
CA ASN A 92 -13.24 -11.98 -11.52
C ASN A 92 -12.67 -11.82 -10.10
N HIS A 93 -12.55 -12.92 -9.34
CA HIS A 93 -12.00 -12.89 -7.98
C HIS A 93 -10.52 -12.51 -7.96
N GLY A 94 -9.73 -12.92 -8.95
CA GLY A 94 -8.33 -12.51 -9.01
C GLY A 94 -8.14 -11.07 -9.47
N LEU A 95 -8.97 -10.55 -10.37
CA LEU A 95 -8.97 -9.12 -10.71
C LEU A 95 -9.35 -8.26 -9.50
N PHE A 96 -10.40 -8.67 -8.77
CA PHE A 96 -10.80 -8.02 -7.52
C PHE A 96 -9.66 -8.02 -6.50
N ALA A 97 -9.07 -9.19 -6.21
CA ALA A 97 -7.97 -9.32 -5.25
C ALA A 97 -6.73 -8.51 -5.69
N PHE A 98 -6.40 -8.52 -6.98
CA PHE A 98 -5.32 -7.73 -7.54
C PHE A 98 -5.53 -6.23 -7.30
N LEU A 99 -6.70 -5.69 -7.66
CA LEU A 99 -7.02 -4.27 -7.46
C LEU A 99 -7.01 -3.89 -5.98
N PHE A 100 -7.63 -4.71 -5.13
CA PHE A 100 -7.71 -4.46 -3.69
C PHE A 100 -6.32 -4.43 -3.04
N VAL A 101 -5.49 -5.44 -3.33
CA VAL A 101 -4.12 -5.52 -2.81
C VAL A 101 -3.23 -4.42 -3.37
N MET A 102 -3.35 -4.09 -4.66
CA MET A 102 -2.61 -2.98 -5.27
C MET A 102 -2.93 -1.64 -4.58
N GLY A 103 -4.19 -1.41 -4.21
CA GLY A 103 -4.59 -0.24 -3.40
C GLY A 103 -3.89 -0.19 -2.03
N ILE A 104 -3.78 -1.33 -1.36
CA ILE A 104 -3.10 -1.45 -0.06
C ILE A 104 -1.60 -1.23 -0.17
N ILE A 105 -0.95 -1.84 -1.17
CA ILE A 105 0.51 -1.83 -1.33
C ILE A 105 1.01 -0.49 -1.84
N ARG A 106 0.37 0.05 -2.89
CA ARG A 106 0.89 1.23 -3.59
C ARG A 106 0.53 2.55 -2.91
N ARG A 107 -0.66 2.61 -2.30
CA ARG A 107 -1.17 3.78 -1.56
C ARG A 107 -1.16 5.10 -2.35
N ASP A 108 -1.07 5.04 -3.67
CA ASP A 108 -1.28 6.21 -4.53
C ASP A 108 -2.77 6.43 -4.80
N ARG A 109 -3.15 7.65 -5.19
CA ARG A 109 -4.57 8.05 -5.33
C ARG A 109 -5.34 7.14 -6.31
N PRO A 110 -4.88 6.88 -7.55
CA PRO A 110 -5.52 5.94 -8.46
C PRO A 110 -5.69 4.53 -7.85
N ALA A 111 -4.65 4.00 -7.21
CA ALA A 111 -4.68 2.67 -6.62
C ALA A 111 -5.73 2.55 -5.50
N VAL A 112 -5.77 3.52 -4.57
CA VAL A 112 -6.74 3.55 -3.47
C VAL A 112 -8.17 3.72 -4.01
N ALA A 113 -8.38 4.65 -4.95
CA ALA A 113 -9.69 4.85 -5.57
C ALA A 113 -10.18 3.59 -6.28
N GLY A 114 -9.30 2.93 -7.05
CA GLY A 114 -9.62 1.68 -7.73
C GLY A 114 -9.99 0.56 -6.76
N ALA A 115 -9.23 0.40 -5.66
CA ALA A 115 -9.54 -0.58 -4.63
C ALA A 115 -10.88 -0.30 -3.93
N MET A 116 -11.19 0.97 -3.64
CA MET A 116 -12.47 1.37 -3.05
C MET A 116 -13.64 1.10 -3.99
N ILE A 117 -13.53 1.42 -5.28
CA ILE A 117 -14.56 1.12 -6.29
C ILE A 117 -14.78 -0.39 -6.38
N ALA A 118 -13.70 -1.17 -6.50
CA ALA A 118 -13.78 -2.63 -6.55
C ALA A 118 -14.43 -3.20 -5.29
N PHE A 119 -14.04 -2.73 -4.10
CA PHE A 119 -14.61 -3.17 -2.83
C PHE A 119 -16.08 -2.76 -2.66
N PHE A 120 -16.45 -1.55 -3.05
CA PHE A 120 -17.84 -1.10 -2.96
C PHE A 120 -18.77 -1.91 -3.86
N LEU A 121 -18.37 -2.15 -5.11
CA LEU A 121 -19.21 -2.87 -6.08
C LEU A 121 -19.18 -4.39 -5.87
N TYR A 122 -18.04 -4.95 -5.45
CA TYR A 122 -17.78 -6.38 -5.46
C TYR A 122 -17.17 -6.92 -4.17
N GLY A 123 -17.23 -6.18 -3.05
CA GLY A 123 -16.69 -6.62 -1.76
C GLY A 123 -17.27 -7.95 -1.26
N GLY A 124 -18.49 -8.30 -1.68
CA GLY A 124 -19.10 -9.61 -1.43
C GLY A 124 -18.27 -10.79 -1.95
N MET A 125 -17.40 -10.59 -2.95
CA MET A 125 -16.47 -11.61 -3.46
C MET A 125 -15.53 -12.17 -2.39
N LEU A 126 -15.29 -11.42 -1.30
CA LEU A 126 -14.52 -11.92 -0.15
C LEU A 126 -15.24 -13.07 0.58
N MET A 127 -16.57 -13.13 0.52
CA MET A 127 -17.33 -14.17 1.21
C MET A 127 -17.48 -15.43 0.35
N THR A 128 -17.44 -15.30 -0.96
CA THR A 128 -17.63 -16.39 -1.93
C THR A 128 -16.38 -17.23 -2.16
N VAL A 129 -15.22 -16.84 -1.61
CA VAL A 129 -14.04 -17.71 -1.50
C VAL A 129 -14.23 -18.82 -0.47
N LEU A 130 -15.26 -18.73 0.37
CA LEU A 130 -15.61 -19.75 1.35
C LEU A 130 -16.63 -20.74 0.75
N PRO A 131 -16.60 -22.02 1.18
CA PRO A 131 -17.54 -23.04 0.71
C PRO A 131 -18.95 -22.85 1.31
N ARG A 132 -19.72 -21.89 0.80
CA ARG A 132 -21.05 -21.52 1.33
C ARG A 132 -22.21 -21.91 0.43
N GLU A 133 -22.00 -21.91 -0.89
CA GLU A 133 -23.05 -22.10 -1.88
C GLU A 133 -22.87 -23.41 -2.65
N ILE A 134 -23.92 -24.22 -2.68
CA ILE A 134 -23.94 -25.48 -3.42
C ILE A 134 -23.98 -25.17 -4.92
N GLY A 135 -23.14 -25.85 -5.70
CA GLY A 135 -23.04 -25.64 -7.15
C GLY A 135 -22.09 -24.52 -7.57
N VAL A 136 -21.59 -23.70 -6.63
CA VAL A 136 -20.59 -22.66 -6.91
C VAL A 136 -19.18 -23.20 -6.67
N SER A 137 -18.27 -22.88 -7.59
CA SER A 137 -16.86 -23.28 -7.52
C SER A 137 -16.05 -22.32 -6.64
N TRP A 138 -16.22 -22.40 -5.31
CA TRP A 138 -15.43 -21.62 -4.36
C TRP A 138 -13.92 -21.85 -4.50
N GLU A 139 -13.49 -23.02 -4.99
CA GLU A 139 -12.07 -23.32 -5.26
C GLU A 139 -11.52 -22.44 -6.38
N ALA A 140 -12.34 -22.12 -7.38
CA ALA A 140 -11.98 -21.18 -8.44
C ALA A 140 -11.87 -19.75 -7.91
N HIS A 141 -12.77 -19.37 -7.00
CA HIS A 141 -12.76 -18.08 -6.34
C HIS A 141 -11.51 -17.90 -5.48
N LEU A 142 -11.18 -18.91 -4.65
CA LEU A 142 -9.99 -18.92 -3.82
C LEU A 142 -8.72 -18.91 -4.67
N GLY A 143 -8.62 -19.80 -5.67
CA GLY A 143 -7.49 -19.84 -6.59
C GLY A 143 -7.32 -18.51 -7.33
N GLY A 144 -8.43 -17.91 -7.78
CA GLY A 144 -8.44 -16.57 -8.35
C GLY A 144 -7.85 -15.53 -7.40
N ALA A 145 -8.37 -15.45 -6.17
CA ALA A 145 -7.91 -14.51 -5.16
C ALA A 145 -6.42 -14.67 -4.82
N ILE A 146 -5.93 -15.92 -4.69
CA ILE A 146 -4.52 -16.23 -4.44
C ILE A 146 -3.64 -15.70 -5.59
N PHE A 147 -3.99 -16.00 -6.83
CA PHE A 147 -3.19 -15.57 -7.98
C PHE A 147 -3.34 -14.07 -8.28
N GLY A 148 -4.44 -13.44 -7.87
CA GLY A 148 -4.62 -11.98 -7.88
C GLY A 148 -3.73 -11.27 -6.86
N LEU A 149 -3.67 -11.79 -5.63
CA LEU A 149 -2.72 -11.36 -4.60
C LEU A 149 -1.26 -11.52 -5.10
N LEU A 150 -0.94 -12.68 -5.67
CA LEU A 150 0.39 -12.94 -6.22
C LEU A 150 0.73 -11.96 -7.36
N ALA A 151 -0.20 -11.72 -8.29
CA ALA A 151 -0.03 -10.75 -9.37
C ALA A 151 0.29 -9.35 -8.82
N ALA A 152 -0.42 -8.90 -7.79
CA ALA A 152 -0.20 -7.60 -7.16
C ALA A 152 1.21 -7.52 -6.57
N ILE A 153 1.63 -8.53 -5.81
CA ILE A 153 2.97 -8.60 -5.22
C ILE A 153 4.06 -8.58 -6.32
N LEU A 154 3.90 -9.38 -7.37
CA LEU A 154 4.89 -9.50 -8.45
C LEU A 154 5.03 -8.22 -9.27
N TRP A 155 3.95 -7.46 -9.44
CA TRP A 155 3.91 -6.36 -10.43
C TRP A 155 3.65 -4.97 -9.86
N HIS A 156 3.51 -4.80 -8.54
CA HIS A 156 3.21 -3.49 -7.93
C HIS A 156 4.13 -2.33 -8.36
N ARG A 157 5.36 -2.61 -8.80
CA ARG A 157 6.35 -1.61 -9.25
C ARG A 157 6.38 -1.34 -10.75
N ARG A 158 5.62 -2.10 -11.55
CA ARG A 158 5.72 -2.07 -13.03
C ARG A 158 4.90 -0.95 -13.67
N ASP A 159 3.93 -0.39 -12.95
CA ASP A 159 3.11 0.75 -13.38
C ASP A 159 3.29 1.93 -12.41
N PRO A 160 4.43 2.62 -12.37
CA PRO A 160 4.69 3.68 -11.39
C PRO A 160 3.61 4.77 -11.44
N ALA A 161 3.23 5.29 -10.26
CA ALA A 161 2.25 6.35 -10.16
C ALA A 161 2.73 7.58 -10.95
N PRO A 162 1.83 8.33 -11.62
CA PRO A 162 2.20 9.58 -12.25
C PRO A 162 2.76 10.54 -11.20
N PRO A 163 3.78 11.34 -11.54
CA PRO A 163 4.37 12.31 -10.62
C PRO A 163 3.29 13.26 -10.09
N ARG A 164 3.34 13.57 -8.78
CA ARG A 164 2.41 14.52 -8.16
C ARG A 164 2.58 15.88 -8.84
N LYS A 165 1.49 16.44 -9.37
CA LYS A 165 1.48 17.81 -9.88
C LYS A 165 1.68 18.75 -8.67
N LYS A 166 2.85 19.40 -8.58
CA LYS A 166 3.03 20.55 -7.69
C LYS A 166 2.25 21.73 -8.27
N TYR A 167 1.48 22.40 -7.43
CA TYR A 167 0.73 23.59 -7.81
C TYR A 167 1.56 24.86 -7.54
N SER A 168 1.23 25.98 -8.18
CA SER A 168 2.00 27.23 -8.07
C SER A 168 2.11 27.71 -6.63
N TRP A 169 1.04 27.62 -5.85
CA TRP A 169 1.03 28.03 -4.45
C TRP A 169 1.97 27.18 -3.58
N GLU A 170 2.17 25.89 -3.87
CA GLU A 170 3.13 25.06 -3.13
C GLU A 170 4.58 25.48 -3.45
N LEU A 171 4.84 25.95 -4.66
CA LEU A 171 6.16 26.46 -5.06
C LEU A 171 6.41 27.85 -4.46
N GLU A 172 5.38 28.69 -4.39
CA GLU A 172 5.42 30.00 -3.72
C GLU A 172 5.68 29.84 -2.22
N GLU A 173 4.94 28.96 -1.53
CA GLU A 173 5.17 28.64 -0.11
C GLU A 173 6.59 28.10 0.14
N GLU A 174 7.09 27.19 -0.71
CA GLU A 174 8.46 26.68 -0.63
C GLU A 174 9.50 27.83 -0.81
N ALA A 175 9.25 28.76 -1.73
CA ALA A 175 10.13 29.91 -1.98
C ALA A 175 10.10 30.92 -0.82
N GLU A 176 8.92 31.19 -0.26
CA GLU A 176 8.76 32.05 0.91
C GLU A 176 9.47 31.46 2.13
N LEU A 177 9.29 30.15 2.39
CA LEU A 177 9.98 29.45 3.47
C LEU A 177 11.50 29.50 3.30
N ALA A 178 12.00 29.25 2.08
CA ALA A 178 13.43 29.35 1.79
C ALA A 178 13.98 30.76 2.04
N MET A 179 13.24 31.79 1.61
CA MET A 179 13.62 33.19 1.84
C MET A 179 13.58 33.56 3.33
N GLN A 180 12.57 33.09 4.07
CA GLN A 180 12.47 33.29 5.52
C GLN A 180 13.62 32.61 6.27
N GLU A 181 14.00 31.39 5.89
CA GLU A 181 15.15 30.71 6.47
C GLU A 181 16.46 31.45 6.20
N GLU A 182 16.62 32.00 4.99
CA GLU A 182 17.81 32.76 4.61
C GLU A 182 17.90 34.08 5.37
N LEU A 183 16.78 34.82 5.47
CA LEU A 183 16.66 35.99 6.33
C LEU A 183 16.95 35.65 7.80
N ALA A 184 16.45 34.52 8.30
CA ALA A 184 16.71 34.07 9.66
C ALA A 184 18.20 33.70 9.88
N ARG A 185 18.88 33.15 8.86
CA ARG A 185 20.33 32.89 8.89
C ARG A 185 21.13 34.20 8.89
N GLN A 186 20.80 35.14 8.00
CA GLN A 186 21.45 36.45 7.96
C GLN A 186 21.25 37.20 9.27
N ARG A 187 20.03 37.20 9.82
CA ARG A 187 19.72 37.81 11.11
C ARG A 187 20.53 37.18 12.24
N ARG A 188 20.64 35.84 12.26
CA ARG A 188 21.51 35.14 13.24
C ARG A 188 22.96 35.56 13.09
N GLY A 189 23.54 35.53 11.88
CA GLY A 189 24.92 35.95 11.65
C GLY A 189 25.21 37.44 11.91
N MET A 190 24.17 38.28 11.96
CA MET A 190 24.28 39.68 12.36
C MET A 190 24.48 39.87 13.87
N PHE A 191 23.84 39.02 14.69
CA PHE A 191 23.85 39.14 16.15
C PHE A 191 24.78 38.12 16.85
N GLU A 192 25.10 37.01 16.18
CA GLU A 192 26.07 36.01 16.61
C GLU A 192 27.25 36.00 15.63
N ALA A 193 28.46 36.23 16.14
CA ALA A 193 29.66 36.04 15.34
C ALA A 193 29.75 34.58 14.89
N ALA A 194 30.17 34.36 13.64
CA ALA A 194 30.46 33.01 13.15
C ALA A 194 31.46 32.33 14.13
N PRO A 195 31.27 31.04 14.46
CA PRO A 195 32.23 30.33 15.28
C PRO A 195 33.62 30.46 14.64
N PRO A 196 34.63 30.92 15.38
CA PRO A 196 35.95 31.12 14.80
C PRO A 196 36.53 29.77 14.37
N ASP A 197 36.79 29.63 13.06
CA ASP A 197 37.28 28.40 12.42
C ASP A 197 38.79 28.17 12.68
N ASP A 198 39.48 29.18 13.19
CA ASP A 198 40.92 29.24 13.42
C ASP A 198 41.34 28.99 14.88
N VAL A 199 40.39 28.66 15.76
CA VAL A 199 40.72 28.35 17.15
C VAL A 199 41.30 26.95 17.25
N THR A 200 42.63 26.89 17.36
CA THR A 200 43.33 25.67 17.76
C THR A 200 42.87 25.32 19.18
N PRO A 201 42.31 24.12 19.43
CA PRO A 201 41.87 23.73 20.76
C PRO A 201 43.03 23.83 21.76
N LEU A 202 42.85 24.58 22.84
CA LEU A 202 43.87 24.73 23.90
C LEU A 202 44.14 23.39 24.61
N TRP A 203 43.19 22.46 24.54
CA TRP A 203 43.30 21.13 25.12
C TRP A 203 42.60 20.10 24.24
N ASP A 204 43.38 19.18 23.68
CA ASP A 204 42.88 17.96 23.05
C ASP A 204 42.80 16.87 24.12
N GLY A 205 41.60 16.65 24.67
CA GLY A 205 41.41 15.66 25.71
C GLY A 205 41.90 14.25 25.37
N PRO A 206 42.06 13.37 26.38
CA PRO A 206 42.57 12.03 26.19
C PRO A 206 41.67 11.20 25.26
N GLY A 207 42.29 10.32 24.47
CA GLY A 207 41.59 9.40 23.56
C GLY A 207 41.91 9.62 22.08
N THR A 208 41.21 8.91 21.21
CA THR A 208 41.35 9.02 19.74
C THR A 208 40.38 10.06 19.16
N ALA A 209 40.67 10.59 17.97
CA ALA A 209 39.83 11.60 17.32
C ALA A 209 38.37 11.15 17.12
N ARG A 210 38.16 9.84 16.95
CA ARG A 210 36.84 9.24 16.79
C ARG A 210 36.06 9.20 18.10
N GLU A 211 36.68 8.78 19.20
CA GLU A 211 36.07 8.77 20.54
C GLU A 211 35.67 10.19 20.96
N ARG A 212 36.54 11.18 20.70
CA ARG A 212 36.23 12.60 20.94
C ARG A 212 35.04 13.11 20.13
N ARG A 213 34.88 12.67 18.89
CA ARG A 213 33.75 13.07 18.04
C ARG A 213 32.44 12.47 18.56
N GLU A 214 32.47 11.22 19.01
CA GLU A 214 31.31 10.54 19.60
C GLU A 214 30.91 11.18 20.93
N GLU A 215 31.86 11.57 21.78
CA GLU A 215 31.58 12.23 23.06
C GLU A 215 31.03 13.65 22.89
N ARG A 216 31.59 14.45 21.96
CA ARG A 216 31.04 15.79 21.63
C ARG A 216 29.61 15.73 21.13
N LEU A 217 29.27 14.71 20.34
CA LEU A 217 27.90 14.52 19.86
C LEU A 217 26.94 14.10 20.99
N ARG A 218 27.42 13.38 22.01
CA ARG A 218 26.65 13.05 23.21
C ARG A 218 26.41 14.24 24.15
N GLN A 219 27.34 15.20 24.19
CA GLN A 219 27.26 16.37 25.08
C GLN A 219 26.58 17.60 24.44
N ARG A 220 26.20 17.55 23.16
CA ARG A 220 25.41 18.63 22.54
C ARG A 220 24.04 18.76 23.22
N GLY A 221 23.72 19.96 23.69
CA GLY A 221 22.44 20.28 24.34
C GLY A 221 22.44 20.22 25.87
N VAL A 222 23.59 20.03 26.51
CA VAL A 222 23.69 20.10 27.98
C VAL A 222 23.69 21.56 28.43
N VAL A 223 22.65 21.96 29.15
CA VAL A 223 22.58 23.27 29.82
C VAL A 223 23.43 23.19 31.08
N LEU A 224 24.60 23.83 31.10
CA LEU A 224 25.41 23.96 32.30
C LEU A 224 24.67 24.83 33.31
N ARG A 225 24.26 24.26 34.44
CA ARG A 225 23.75 25.02 35.57
C ARG A 225 24.93 25.62 36.33
N PHE A 226 25.01 26.94 36.37
CA PHE A 226 25.91 27.62 37.28
C PHE A 226 25.35 27.50 38.71
N PRO A 227 26.19 27.15 39.70
CA PRO A 227 25.76 27.20 41.09
C PRO A 227 25.40 28.64 41.45
N VAL A 228 24.20 28.84 42.01
CA VAL A 228 23.80 30.11 42.59
C VAL A 228 24.69 30.33 43.81
N ARG A 229 25.32 31.50 43.89
CA ARG A 229 26.13 31.88 45.04
C ARG A 229 25.18 32.06 46.23
N ASP A 230 25.29 31.23 47.25
CA ASP A 230 24.52 31.38 48.48
C ASP A 230 24.87 32.74 49.10
N THR A 231 23.91 33.66 49.11
CA THR A 231 23.97 34.87 49.92
C THR A 231 23.37 34.53 51.28
N GLU A 232 24.16 33.87 52.13
CA GLU A 232 23.90 33.73 53.56
C GLU A 232 25.07 34.35 54.33
N ASP A 233 24.95 35.65 54.59
CA ASP A 233 25.18 36.26 55.91
C ASP A 233 24.92 37.77 55.78
N ASP A 234 23.76 38.19 56.28
CA ASP A 234 23.53 39.39 57.12
C ASP A 234 22.10 39.94 56.89
N ASP A 235 21.11 39.30 57.53
CA ASP A 235 19.81 39.90 57.81
C ASP A 235 19.68 40.10 59.34
N SER A 236 20.18 41.23 59.83
CA SER A 236 19.64 41.83 61.04
C SER A 236 18.44 42.72 60.68
N GLY A 237 17.29 42.09 60.52
CA GLY A 237 15.97 42.64 60.81
C GLY A 237 15.39 43.62 59.80
N ASN A 238 14.39 43.16 59.04
CA ASN A 238 13.08 43.83 59.05
C ASN A 238 11.96 42.94 58.48
N GLU A 239 10.82 42.95 59.16
CA GLU A 239 9.57 42.27 58.78
C GLU A 239 9.10 42.58 57.34
N PRO A 240 8.43 41.64 56.64
CA PRO A 240 8.04 41.83 55.24
C PRO A 240 6.74 42.66 55.10
N PRO A 241 6.63 43.57 54.11
CA PRO A 241 5.35 44.22 53.80
C PRO A 241 4.39 43.26 53.08
N ARG A 242 3.14 43.24 53.58
CA ARG A 242 2.01 42.44 53.08
C ARG A 242 1.68 42.76 51.60
N ARG A 243 1.40 41.73 50.81
CA ARG A 243 0.91 41.85 49.42
C ARG A 243 -0.52 42.41 49.38
N PRO A 244 -0.84 43.35 48.47
CA PRO A 244 -2.21 43.63 48.10
C PRO A 244 -2.69 42.63 47.03
N THR A 245 -3.78 41.94 47.33
CA THR A 245 -4.66 41.29 46.35
C THR A 245 -5.38 42.35 45.53
N ILE A 246 -5.34 42.25 44.20
CA ILE A 246 -6.20 43.02 43.30
C ILE A 246 -7.06 42.02 42.53
N HIS A 247 -8.37 42.29 42.55
CA HIS A 247 -9.45 41.63 41.83
C HIS A 247 -9.41 41.92 40.32
#